data_AF-A0AB74LTA5-F1
#
_entry.id   AF-A0AB74LTA5-F1
#
_cell.length_a   1.000
_cell.length_b   1.000
_cell.length_c   1.000
_cell.angle_alpha   90.00
_cell.angle_beta   90.00
_cell.angle_gamma   90.00
#
_symmetry.space_group_name_H-M   'P 1'
#
loop_
_entity.id
_entity.type
_entity.pdbx_description
1 polymer ?
#
loop_
_entity_poly.entity_id
_entity_poly.type
_entity_poly.pdbx_seq_one_letter_code
_entity_poly.pdbx_strand_id
1 'polypeptide(L)'
;MDARDNVETLLVLQPILVDTGSPDREGRLVLANGLLIAVLVRLDTPDHEMGRGWFVEAAFGRLFGVLAPIFDTLEEATRWLRQHRKA
;
A
#
# COMPACT_ATOMS: atom_id res chain seq x y z
N MET A 1 -5.33 24.58 20.88
CA MET A 1 -4.30 24.21 19.89
C MET A 1 -3.63 22.96 20.43
N ASP A 2 -4.11 21.81 19.99
CA ASP A 2 -3.67 20.50 20.51
C ASP A 2 -2.27 20.21 19.94
N ALA A 3 -1.28 20.00 20.81
CA ALA A 3 0.10 19.67 20.42
C ALA A 3 0.23 18.28 19.73
N ARG A 4 -0.89 17.65 19.39
CA ARG A 4 -1.00 16.32 18.77
C ARG A 4 -0.87 16.36 17.24
N ASP A 5 -0.83 17.54 16.62
CA ASP A 5 -0.83 17.70 15.16
C ASP A 5 0.56 17.67 14.50
N ASN A 6 1.65 17.51 15.27
CA ASN A 6 3.02 17.59 14.74
C ASN A 6 3.78 16.26 14.65
N VAL A 7 3.16 15.12 14.98
CA VAL A 7 3.80 13.82 14.73
C VAL A 7 3.49 13.39 13.31
N GLU A 8 4.42 13.67 12.39
CA GLU A 8 4.35 13.11 11.04
C GLU A 8 4.20 11.59 11.16
N THR A 9 3.15 11.04 10.57
CA THR A 9 2.89 9.62 10.71
C THR A 9 4.00 8.84 10.02
N LEU A 10 4.69 7.99 10.77
CA LEU A 10 5.72 7.12 10.23
C LEU A 10 5.04 6.03 9.39
N LEU A 11 5.30 6.06 8.09
CA LEU A 11 4.91 5.00 7.15
C LEU A 11 6.15 4.13 6.87
N VAL A 12 6.02 2.82 7.07
CA VAL A 12 7.06 1.84 6.77
C VAL A 12 6.51 0.85 5.76
N LEU A 13 7.29 0.59 4.71
CA LEU A 13 7.01 -0.45 3.73
C LEU A 13 7.97 -1.61 3.98
N GLN A 14 7.49 -2.64 4.66
CA GLN A 14 8.28 -3.82 5.00
C GLN A 14 8.17 -4.87 3.89
N PRO A 15 9.28 -5.35 3.30
CA PRO A 15 9.26 -6.44 2.32
C PRO A 15 8.61 -7.71 2.86
N ILE A 16 7.80 -8.36 2.03
CA ILE A 16 7.21 -9.67 2.29
C ILE A 16 6.98 -10.40 0.98
N LEU A 17 6.94 -11.74 1.02
CA LEU A 17 6.42 -12.55 -0.07
C LEU A 17 4.91 -12.77 0.13
N VAL A 18 4.13 -12.48 -0.90
CA VAL A 18 2.68 -12.69 -0.91
C VAL A 18 2.35 -13.78 -1.92
N ASP A 19 1.49 -14.72 -1.52
CA ASP A 19 0.93 -15.69 -2.45
C ASP A 19 -0.25 -15.04 -3.19
N THR A 20 0.03 -14.51 -4.37
CA THR A 20 -0.94 -13.84 -5.25
C THR A 20 -1.71 -14.83 -6.13
N GLY A 21 -1.45 -16.13 -6.00
CA GLY A 21 -1.92 -17.13 -6.96
C GLY A 21 -1.22 -17.07 -8.33
N SER A 22 -0.17 -16.25 -8.47
CA SER A 22 0.65 -16.14 -9.68
C SER A 22 2.16 -16.31 -9.37
N PRO A 23 3.03 -16.32 -10.39
CA PRO A 23 4.49 -16.29 -10.19
C PRO A 23 4.98 -15.01 -9.46
N ASP A 24 4.20 -13.93 -9.52
CA ASP A 24 4.57 -12.64 -8.94
C ASP A 24 4.28 -12.61 -7.44
N ARG A 25 5.33 -12.64 -6.62
CA ARG A 25 5.20 -12.75 -5.16
C ARG A 25 5.73 -11.56 -4.40
N GLU A 26 6.28 -10.57 -5.10
CA GLU A 26 6.86 -9.41 -4.44
C GLU A 26 5.76 -8.57 -3.79
N GLY A 27 5.89 -8.31 -2.49
CA GLY A 27 4.95 -7.46 -1.76
C GLY A 27 5.58 -6.54 -0.72
N ARG A 28 4.75 -5.65 -0.17
CA ARG A 28 5.09 -4.79 0.97
C ARG A 28 3.95 -4.80 1.98
N LEU A 29 4.25 -5.08 3.24
CA LEU A 29 3.38 -4.71 4.34
C LEU A 29 3.51 -3.21 4.57
N VAL A 30 2.39 -2.50 4.50
CA VAL A 30 2.34 -1.07 4.77
C VAL A 30 1.94 -0.87 6.22
N LEU A 31 2.89 -0.42 7.03
CA LEU A 31 2.69 -0.10 8.42
C LEU A 31 2.60 1.41 8.60
N ALA A 32 1.66 1.86 9.42
CA ALA A 32 1.59 3.23 9.88
C ALA A 32 1.56 3.30 11.40
N ASN A 33 2.58 3.94 11.99
CA ASN A 33 2.78 3.95 13.45
C ASN A 33 2.69 2.53 14.05
N GLY A 34 3.23 1.52 13.34
CA GLY A 34 3.21 0.11 13.75
C GLY A 34 1.92 -0.67 13.43
N LEU A 35 0.88 -0.03 12.89
CA LEU A 35 -0.36 -0.70 12.49
C LEU A 35 -0.33 -1.10 11.02
N LEU A 36 -0.70 -2.35 10.70
CA LEU A 36 -0.90 -2.78 9.31
C LEU A 36 -2.14 -2.09 8.72
N ILE A 37 -1.93 -1.35 7.62
CA ILE A 37 -2.99 -0.59 6.95
C ILE A 37 -3.24 -1.04 5.52
N ALA A 38 -2.25 -1.69 4.88
CA ALA A 38 -2.41 -2.27 3.56
C ALA A 38 -1.35 -3.35 3.29
N VAL A 39 -1.63 -4.22 2.33
CA VAL A 39 -0.67 -5.09 1.65
C VAL A 39 -0.56 -4.61 0.21
N LEU A 40 0.65 -4.25 -0.22
CA LEU A 40 0.95 -4.00 -1.62
C LEU A 40 1.54 -5.26 -2.26
N VAL A 41 1.17 -5.54 -3.50
CA VAL A 41 1.78 -6.59 -4.33
C VAL A 41 2.23 -5.98 -5.65
N ARG A 42 3.34 -6.48 -6.20
CA ARG A 42 3.80 -6.11 -7.53
C ARG A 42 3.44 -7.21 -8.51
N LEU A 43 2.75 -6.84 -9.57
CA LEU A 43 2.38 -7.72 -10.67
C LEU A 43 3.06 -7.23 -11.94
N ASP A 44 3.95 -8.04 -12.51
CA ASP A 44 4.72 -7.71 -13.72
C ASP A 44 4.46 -8.71 -14.86
N THR A 45 3.83 -9.84 -14.56
CA THR A 45 3.52 -10.89 -15.55
C THR A 45 2.52 -10.36 -16.58
N PRO A 46 2.76 -10.58 -17.90
CA PRO A 46 1.91 -10.04 -18.97
C PRO A 46 0.44 -10.45 -18.91
N ASP A 47 0.14 -11.58 -18.27
CA ASP A 47 -1.19 -12.19 -18.26
C ASP A 47 -2.16 -11.52 -17.27
N HIS A 48 -1.71 -10.51 -16.52
CA HIS A 48 -2.56 -9.74 -15.62
C HIS A 48 -3.39 -8.70 -16.38
N GLU A 49 -4.71 -8.92 -16.44
CA GLU A 49 -5.68 -8.02 -17.11
C GLU A 49 -5.68 -6.59 -16.54
N MET A 50 -5.28 -6.43 -15.28
CA MET A 50 -5.34 -5.15 -14.57
C MET A 50 -4.15 -4.24 -14.90
N GLY A 51 -3.13 -4.69 -15.62
CA GLY A 51 -1.91 -3.92 -15.91
C GLY A 51 -0.74 -4.28 -15.00
N ARG A 52 0.40 -3.62 -15.20
CA ARG A 52 1.65 -3.89 -14.45
C ARG A 52 1.91 -2.81 -13.42
N GLY A 53 2.51 -3.20 -12.30
CA GLY A 53 2.91 -2.28 -11.24
C GLY A 53 2.49 -2.77 -9.85
N TRP A 54 2.38 -1.83 -8.93
CA TRP A 54 2.00 -2.05 -7.54
C TRP A 54 0.51 -1.86 -7.32
N PHE A 55 -0.10 -2.87 -6.70
CA PHE A 55 -1.53 -2.94 -6.38
C PHE A 55 -1.73 -2.98 -4.87
N VAL A 56 -2.84 -2.41 -4.39
CA VAL A 56 -3.32 -2.67 -3.03
C VAL A 56 -4.13 -3.96 -3.05
N GLU A 57 -3.52 -5.05 -2.62
CA GLU A 57 -4.15 -6.38 -2.56
C GLU A 57 -5.16 -6.46 -1.41
N ALA A 58 -4.78 -5.93 -0.25
CA ALA A 58 -5.64 -5.85 0.92
C ALA A 58 -5.47 -4.49 1.58
N ALA A 59 -6.58 -3.89 1.99
CA ALA A 59 -6.61 -2.64 2.72
C ALA A 59 -7.32 -2.84 4.06
N PHE A 60 -6.86 -2.14 5.09
CA PHE A 60 -7.40 -2.25 6.45
C PHE A 60 -7.84 -0.90 6.99
N GLY A 61 -8.79 -0.91 7.92
CA GLY A 61 -9.29 0.29 8.59
C GLY A 61 -9.83 1.31 7.59
N ARG A 62 -9.30 2.54 7.64
CA ARG A 62 -9.79 3.67 6.81
C ARG A 62 -9.55 3.50 5.31
N LEU A 63 -8.61 2.64 4.92
CA LEU A 63 -8.34 2.36 3.51
C LEU A 63 -9.26 1.25 2.97
N PHE A 64 -10.01 0.55 3.83
CA PHE A 64 -10.92 -0.50 3.39
C PHE A 64 -12.03 0.08 2.51
N GLY A 65 -12.21 -0.50 1.32
CA GLY A 65 -13.19 -0.05 0.34
C GLY A 65 -12.78 1.17 -0.49
N VAL A 66 -11.59 1.76 -0.25
CA VAL A 66 -11.05 2.83 -1.08
C VAL A 66 -10.46 2.22 -2.36
N LEU A 67 -10.91 2.69 -3.53
CA LEU A 67 -10.36 2.26 -4.81
C LEU A 67 -8.98 2.88 -5.02
N ALA A 68 -7.93 2.08 -4.86
CA ALA A 68 -6.56 2.49 -5.12
C ALA A 68 -6.25 2.40 -6.63
N PRO A 69 -5.51 3.36 -7.20
CA PRO A 69 -4.94 3.20 -8.52
C PRO A 69 -3.77 2.20 -8.49
N ILE A 70 -3.26 1.88 -9.67
CA ILE A 70 -2.02 1.11 -9.85
C ILE A 70 -0.86 2.11 -9.80
N PHE A 71 0.22 1.73 -9.14
CA PHE A 71 1.39 2.59 -9.00
C PHE A 71 2.59 1.99 -9.72
N ASP A 72 3.37 2.81 -10.43
CA ASP A 72 4.60 2.34 -11.06
C ASP A 72 5.71 2.17 -10.01
N THR A 73 5.66 2.97 -8.94
CA THR A 73 6.67 2.98 -7.87
C THR A 73 6.07 2.92 -6.47
N LEU A 74 6.85 2.39 -5.52
CA LEU A 74 6.50 2.42 -4.10
C LEU A 74 6.44 3.84 -3.53
N GLU A 75 7.12 4.80 -4.16
CA GLU A 75 7.05 6.21 -3.76
C GLU A 75 5.68 6.81 -4.08
N GLU A 76 5.14 6.54 -5.26
CA GLU A 76 3.78 6.93 -5.65
C GLU A 76 2.74 6.31 -4.74
N ALA A 77 2.85 5.00 -4.48
CA ALA A 77 1.99 4.31 -3.53
C ALA A 77 2.05 4.96 -2.14
N THR A 78 3.26 5.27 -1.65
CA THR A 78 3.48 5.94 -0.36
C THR A 78 2.83 7.33 -0.32
N ARG A 79 2.94 8.11 -1.40
CA ARG A 79 2.33 9.44 -1.51
C ARG A 79 0.81 9.35 -1.46
N TRP A 80 0.23 8.41 -2.20
CA TRP A 80 -1.21 8.15 -2.20
C TRP A 80 -1.72 7.72 -0.82
N LEU A 81 -1.01 6.79 -0.16
CA LEU A 81 -1.32 6.32 1.19
C LEU A 81 -1.30 7.46 2.20
N ARG A 82 -0.35 8.40 2.12
CA ARG A 82 -0.32 9.56 3.02
C ARG A 82 -1.53 10.49 2.83
N GLN A 83 -2.02 10.64 1.60
CA GLN A 83 -3.17 11.50 1.30
C GLN A 83 -4.49 10.89 1.79
N HIS A 84 -4.69 9.59 1.58
CA HIS A 84 -5.96 8.91 1.86
C HIS A 84 -6.10 8.42 3.31
N ARG A 85 -5.16 8.80 4.17
CA ARG A 85 -5.19 8.51 5.61
C ARG A 85 -5.62 9.71 6.46
N LYS A 86 -5.65 10.91 5.89
CA LYS A 86 -6.20 12.09 6.58
C LYS A 86 -7.72 11.95 6.67
N ALA A 87 -8.25 12.25 7.85
CA ALA A 87 -9.68 12.44 8.05
C ALA A 87 -10.13 13.72 7.35
#